data_AF-F9Z8K0-F1
#
_entry.id   AF-F9Z8K0-F1
#
_cell.length_a   1.000
_cell.length_b   1.000
_cell.length_c   1.000
_cell.angle_alpha   90.00
_cell.angle_beta   90.00
_cell.angle_gamma   90.00
#
_symmetry.space_group_name_H-M   'P 1'
#
loop_
_entity.id
_entity.type
_entity.pdbx_description
1 polymer ?
#
loop_
_entity_poly.entity_id
_entity_poly.type
_entity_poly.pdbx_seq_one_letter_code
_entity_poly.pdbx_strand_id
1 'polypeptide(L)'
;MKSALKLFIIGCLVLIFCRCSMNKDSYLKDFEKFITQTEKNCTTLSDPEWEKIQARFNDYTEKYYEQFKEELSVNEKISISILKSKFSTLILKRESKKIQEEMKIK
;
A
#
# COMPACT_ATOMS: atom_id res chain seq x y z
N MET A 1 11.77 -10.86 22.02
CA MET A 1 11.28 -9.58 21.43
C MET A 1 11.05 -9.61 19.92
N LYS A 2 11.60 -10.56 19.15
CA LYS A 2 11.44 -10.60 17.66
C LYS A 2 10.08 -11.17 17.19
N SER A 3 9.46 -12.07 17.96
CA SER A 3 8.16 -12.66 17.61
C SER A 3 6.96 -11.74 17.85
N ALA A 4 7.02 -10.87 18.87
CA ALA A 4 5.92 -9.95 19.18
C ALA A 4 5.74 -8.87 18.09
N LEU A 5 6.84 -8.42 17.47
CA LEU A 5 6.80 -7.46 16.37
C LEU A 5 6.18 -8.08 15.10
N LYS A 6 6.50 -9.34 14.80
CA LYS A 6 5.88 -10.07 13.68
C LYS A 6 4.39 -10.32 13.92
N LEU A 7 4.01 -10.66 15.14
CA LEU A 7 2.60 -10.83 15.53
C LEU A 7 1.81 -9.50 15.50
N PHE A 8 2.46 -8.36 15.75
CA PHE A 8 1.82 -7.05 15.62
C PHE A 8 1.58 -6.65 14.15
N ILE A 9 2.54 -6.93 13.26
CA ILE A 9 2.38 -6.70 11.81
C ILE A 9 1.30 -7.62 11.22
N ILE A 10 1.26 -8.89 11.64
CA ILE A 10 0.22 -9.84 11.25
C ILE A 10 -1.14 -9.46 11.87
N GLY A 11 -1.17 -8.98 13.10
CA GLY A 11 -2.38 -8.51 13.78
C GLY A 11 -3.02 -7.28 13.12
N CYS A 12 -2.22 -6.37 12.57
CA CYS A 12 -2.74 -5.25 11.77
C CYS A 12 -3.31 -5.70 10.41
N LEU A 13 -2.85 -6.82 9.85
CA LEU A 13 -3.35 -7.39 8.60
C LEU A 13 -4.75 -8.03 8.75
N VAL A 14 -5.11 -8.48 9.95
CA VAL A 14 -6.33 -9.27 10.20
C VAL A 14 -7.56 -8.43 10.60
N LEU A 15 -7.39 -7.15 10.95
CA LEU A 15 -8.50 -6.31 11.43
C LEU A 15 -9.38 -5.66 10.33
N ILE A 16 -9.19 -5.98 9.05
CA ILE A 16 -9.88 -5.32 7.92
C ILE A 16 -11.18 -6.04 7.49
N PHE A 17 -11.65 -7.04 8.24
CA PHE A 17 -12.93 -7.72 7.95
C PHE A 17 -14.14 -7.21 8.74
N CYS A 18 -14.04 -6.05 9.40
CA CYS A 18 -15.24 -5.33 9.80
C CYS A 18 -15.79 -4.58 8.58
N ARG A 19 -16.83 -5.13 7.94
CA ARG A 19 -17.58 -4.45 6.86
C ARG A 19 -18.40 -3.28 7.42
N CYS A 20 -17.75 -2.32 8.06
CA CYS A 20 -18.29 -0.96 8.09
C CYS A 20 -18.24 -0.45 6.65
N SER A 21 -19.35 0.07 6.13
CA SER A 21 -19.37 0.74 4.84
C SER A 21 -18.29 1.82 4.83
N MET A 22 -17.23 1.62 4.06
CA MET A 22 -16.20 2.64 3.92
C MET A 22 -16.87 3.89 3.32
N ASN A 23 -16.50 5.07 3.84
CA ASN A 23 -16.92 6.36 3.28
C ASN A 23 -15.72 7.04 2.60
N LYS A 24 -15.99 8.11 1.84
CA LYS A 24 -14.96 8.85 1.08
C LYS A 24 -13.80 9.34 1.95
N ASP A 25 -14.08 9.93 3.11
CA ASP A 25 -13.03 10.50 3.96
C ASP A 25 -12.14 9.41 4.59
N SER A 26 -12.74 8.30 5.01
CA SER A 26 -12.02 7.13 5.48
C SER A 26 -11.18 6.50 4.38
N TYR A 27 -11.71 6.40 3.15
CA TYR A 27 -10.97 5.93 1.98
C TYR A 27 -9.67 6.72 1.76
N LEU A 28 -9.77 8.06 1.71
CA LEU A 28 -8.63 8.92 1.45
C LEU A 28 -7.56 8.80 2.54
N LYS A 29 -7.98 8.85 3.82
CA LYS A 29 -7.08 8.70 4.98
C LYS A 29 -6.42 7.34 5.02
N ASP A 30 -7.17 6.28 4.77
CA ASP A 30 -6.64 4.92 4.79
C ASP A 30 -5.69 4.67 3.62
N PHE A 31 -5.96 5.24 2.44
CA PHE A 31 -5.04 5.12 1.31
C PHE A 31 -3.70 5.82 1.60
N GLU A 32 -3.74 7.05 2.14
CA GLU A 32 -2.52 7.76 2.54
C GLU A 32 -1.73 7.00 3.62
N LYS A 33 -2.43 6.48 4.63
CA LYS A 33 -1.83 5.67 5.70
C LYS A 33 -1.20 4.40 5.14
N PHE A 34 -1.88 3.72 4.23
CA PHE A 34 -1.38 2.53 3.54
C PHE A 34 -0.06 2.81 2.79
N ILE A 35 0.00 3.89 2.00
CA ILE A 35 1.22 4.29 1.29
C ILE A 35 2.35 4.60 2.27
N THR A 36 2.08 5.38 3.30
CA THR A 36 3.08 5.76 4.31
C THR A 36 3.64 4.54 5.06
N GLN A 37 2.79 3.56 5.38
CA GLN A 37 3.23 2.31 6.00
C GLN A 37 4.00 1.42 5.04
N THR A 38 3.61 1.38 3.77
CA THR A 38 4.31 0.61 2.74
C THR A 38 5.71 1.19 2.51
N GLU A 39 5.85 2.51 2.43
CA GLU A 39 7.14 3.18 2.28
C GLU A 39 8.13 2.84 3.40
N LYS A 40 7.65 2.79 4.65
CA LYS A 40 8.46 2.42 5.83
C LYS A 40 8.95 0.96 5.79
N ASN A 41 8.18 0.05 5.21
CA ASN A 41 8.44 -1.39 5.27
C ASN A 41 8.89 -2.02 3.94
N CYS A 42 8.86 -1.29 2.82
CA CYS A 42 9.03 -1.84 1.47
C CYS A 42 10.29 -2.73 1.29
N THR A 43 11.40 -2.38 1.93
CA THR A 43 12.69 -3.07 1.75
C THR A 43 12.85 -4.37 2.56
N THR A 44 11.92 -4.66 3.47
CA THR A 44 11.97 -5.82 4.38
C THR A 44 10.87 -6.85 4.14
N LEU A 45 9.89 -6.54 3.28
CA LEU A 45 8.79 -7.45 2.93
C LEU A 45 9.26 -8.58 2.02
N SER A 46 8.85 -9.81 2.34
CA SER A 46 8.98 -10.96 1.42
C SER A 46 8.15 -10.77 0.15
N ASP A 47 8.40 -11.58 -0.88
CA ASP A 47 7.65 -11.50 -2.13
C ASP A 47 6.14 -11.80 -1.97
N PRO A 48 5.72 -12.83 -1.22
CA PRO A 48 4.29 -13.06 -0.97
C PRO A 48 3.61 -11.93 -0.17
N GLU A 49 4.34 -11.26 0.72
CA GLU A 49 3.83 -10.09 1.43
C GLU A 49 3.68 -8.90 0.48
N TRP A 50 4.60 -8.73 -0.47
CA TRP A 50 4.55 -7.67 -1.48
C TRP A 50 3.38 -7.84 -2.45
N GLU A 51 3.09 -9.06 -2.90
CA GLU A 51 1.92 -9.35 -3.73
C GLU A 51 0.61 -8.92 -3.05
N LYS A 52 0.50 -9.15 -1.74
CA LYS A 52 -0.65 -8.68 -0.95
C LYS A 52 -0.74 -7.16 -0.87
N ILE A 53 0.40 -6.49 -0.75
CA ILE A 53 0.47 -5.02 -0.78
C ILE A 53 0.05 -4.51 -2.17
N GLN A 54 0.48 -5.13 -3.25
CA GLN A 54 0.05 -4.76 -4.61
C GLN A 54 -1.45 -4.98 -4.82
N ALA A 55 -1.99 -6.11 -4.38
CA ALA A 55 -3.44 -6.36 -4.44
C ALA A 55 -4.24 -5.32 -3.63
N ARG A 56 -3.76 -4.96 -2.44
CA ARG A 56 -4.39 -3.92 -1.61
C ARG A 56 -4.29 -2.53 -2.24
N PHE A 57 -3.18 -2.22 -2.91
CA PHE A 57 -3.06 -0.98 -3.68
C PHE A 57 -4.11 -0.94 -4.81
N ASN A 58 -4.30 -2.04 -5.53
CA ASN A 58 -5.33 -2.14 -6.58
C ASN A 58 -6.75 -1.90 -6.03
N ASP A 59 -7.07 -2.43 -4.85
CA ASP A 59 -8.36 -2.12 -4.18
C ASP A 59 -8.56 -0.59 -4.02
N TYR A 60 -7.52 0.14 -3.60
CA TYR A 60 -7.57 1.61 -3.45
C TYR A 60 -7.67 2.36 -4.78
N THR A 61 -7.00 1.88 -5.83
CA THR A 61 -6.93 2.60 -7.11
C THR A 61 -8.04 2.27 -8.08
N GLU A 62 -8.69 1.13 -7.90
CA GLU A 62 -9.76 0.65 -8.78
C GLU A 62 -11.08 0.65 -8.01
N LYS A 63 -11.27 -0.31 -7.10
CA LYS A 63 -12.55 -0.56 -6.43
C LYS A 63 -13.06 0.66 -5.66
N TYR A 64 -12.24 1.18 -4.73
CA TYR A 64 -12.66 2.30 -3.89
C TYR A 64 -12.66 3.62 -4.65
N TYR A 65 -11.75 3.79 -5.61
CA TYR A 65 -11.77 4.95 -6.49
C TYR A 65 -13.08 5.00 -7.30
N GLU A 66 -13.46 3.90 -7.95
CA GLU A 66 -14.69 3.81 -8.75
C GLU A 66 -15.94 4.11 -7.92
N GLN A 67 -15.97 3.64 -6.66
CA GLN A 67 -17.06 3.90 -5.74
C GLN A 67 -17.24 5.40 -5.42
N PHE A 68 -16.15 6.18 -5.32
CA PHE A 68 -16.20 7.58 -4.87
C PHE A 68 -15.84 8.61 -5.94
N LYS A 69 -15.50 8.21 -7.18
CA LYS A 69 -14.91 9.10 -8.20
C LYS A 69 -15.72 10.36 -8.52
N GLU A 70 -17.04 10.28 -8.41
CA GLU A 70 -17.98 11.39 -8.65
C GLU A 70 -18.03 12.36 -7.46
N GLU A 71 -17.73 11.90 -6.24
CA GLU A 71 -17.71 12.71 -5.00
C GLU A 71 -16.35 13.37 -4.73
N LEU A 72 -15.31 12.98 -5.48
CA LEU A 72 -13.96 13.50 -5.32
C LEU A 72 -13.81 14.88 -5.97
N SER A 73 -13.38 15.84 -5.17
CA SER A 73 -12.90 17.14 -5.64
C SER A 73 -11.61 17.00 -6.47
N VAL A 74 -11.28 18.05 -7.23
CA VAL A 74 -10.04 18.12 -8.01
C VAL A 74 -8.81 17.91 -7.12
N ASN A 75 -8.77 18.54 -5.94
CA ASN A 75 -7.66 18.41 -5.01
C ASN A 75 -7.52 16.97 -4.48
N GLU A 76 -8.62 16.28 -4.18
CA GLU A 76 -8.57 14.88 -3.73
C GLU A 76 -8.09 13.95 -4.86
N LYS A 77 -8.50 14.20 -6.11
CA LYS A 77 -7.99 13.46 -7.28
C LYS A 77 -6.49 13.68 -7.48
N ILE A 78 -5.99 14.90 -7.27
CA ILE A 78 -4.56 15.22 -7.29
C ILE A 78 -3.84 14.44 -6.17
N SER A 79 -4.37 14.46 -4.95
CA SER A 79 -3.79 13.71 -3.83
C SER A 79 -3.71 12.21 -4.12
N ILE A 80 -4.76 11.62 -4.69
CA ILE A 80 -4.74 10.21 -5.13
C ILE A 80 -3.66 9.96 -6.19
N SER A 81 -3.50 10.86 -7.16
CA SER A 81 -2.45 10.76 -8.18
C SER A 81 -1.04 10.78 -7.57
N ILE A 82 -0.81 11.64 -6.58
CA ILE A 82 0.44 11.69 -5.82
C ILE A 82 0.68 10.37 -5.09
N LEU A 83 -0.34 9.80 -4.45
CA LEU A 83 -0.25 8.50 -3.77
C LEU A 83 0.08 7.35 -4.75
N LYS A 84 -0.53 7.34 -5.95
CA LYS A 84 -0.18 6.39 -7.02
C LYS A 84 1.28 6.51 -7.44
N SER A 85 1.77 7.74 -7.65
CA SER A 85 3.16 8.00 -8.04
C SER A 85 4.16 7.56 -6.96
N LYS A 86 3.86 7.80 -5.68
CA LYS A 86 4.67 7.30 -4.55
C LYS A 86 4.77 5.78 -4.59
N PHE A 87 3.66 5.07 -4.80
CA PHE A 87 3.68 3.60 -4.89
C PHE A 87 4.52 3.10 -6.08
N SER A 88 4.40 3.71 -7.26
CA SER A 88 5.24 3.37 -8.42
C SER A 88 6.73 3.53 -8.12
N THR A 89 7.11 4.57 -7.38
CA THR A 89 8.49 4.77 -6.92
C THR A 89 8.95 3.64 -6.00
N LEU A 90 8.08 3.13 -5.13
CA LEU A 90 8.39 1.98 -4.27
C LEU A 90 8.60 0.69 -5.06
N ILE A 91 7.80 0.46 -6.11
CA ILE A 91 8.00 -0.67 -7.04
C ILE A 91 9.39 -0.59 -7.66
N LEU A 92 9.74 0.55 -8.26
CA LEU A 92 11.05 0.75 -8.91
C LEU A 92 12.21 0.55 -7.92
N LYS A 93 12.08 1.07 -6.70
CA LYS A 93 13.10 0.89 -5.65
C LYS A 93 13.29 -0.57 -5.27
N ARG A 94 12.20 -1.34 -5.18
CA ARG A 94 12.25 -2.78 -4.86
C ARG A 94 12.92 -3.57 -5.99
N GLU A 95 12.48 -3.38 -7.23
CA GLU A 95 13.03 -4.08 -8.40
C GLU A 95 14.51 -3.75 -8.61
N SER A 96 14.89 -2.47 -8.47
CA SER A 96 16.30 -2.07 -8.53
C SER A 96 17.16 -2.79 -7.48
N LYS A 97 16.65 -2.96 -6.25
CA LYS A 97 17.34 -3.72 -5.20
C LYS A 97 17.50 -5.20 -5.54
N LYS A 98 16.47 -5.84 -6.12
CA LYS A 98 16.54 -7.24 -6.58
C LYS A 98 17.64 -7.41 -7.63
N ILE A 99 17.65 -6.56 -8.65
CA ILE A 99 18.66 -6.57 -9.72
C ILE A 99 20.07 -6.37 -9.14
N GLN A 100 20.26 -5.42 -8.22
CA GLN A 100 21.56 -5.21 -7.58
C GLN A 100 22.06 -6.43 -6.81
N GLU A 101 21.17 -7.18 -6.17
CA GLU A 101 21.53 -8.40 -5.44
C GLU A 101 21.91 -9.52 -6.41
N GLU A 102 21.13 -9.71 -7.48
CA GLU A 102 21.41 -10.69 -8.53
C GLU A 102 22.75 -10.42 -9.25
N MET A 103 23.10 -9.15 -9.47
CA MET A 103 24.38 -8.78 -10.07
C MET A 103 25.58 -9.01 -9.15
N LYS A 104 25.42 -8.94 -7.82
CA LYS A 104 26.51 -9.23 -6.87
C LYS A 104 26.82 -10.71 -6.72
N ILE A 105 25.87 -11.56 -7.08
CA ILE A 105 25.99 -13.03 -7.01
C ILE A 105 26.71 -13.58 -8.24
N LYS A 106 26.83 -12.79 -9.33
CA LYS A 106 27.60 -13.11 -10.53
C LYS A 106 29.03 -12.58 -10.44
#